data_AF-A0A453D627-F1
#
_entry.id   AF-A0A453D627-F1
#
_cell.length_a   1.000
_cell.length_b   1.000
_cell.length_c   1.000
_cell.angle_alpha   90.00
_cell.angle_beta   90.00
_cell.angle_gamma   90.00
#
_symmetry.space_group_name_H-M   'P 1'
#
loop_
_entity.id
_entity.type
_entity.pdbx_description
1 polymer ?
#
loop_
_entity_poly.entity_id
_entity_poly.type
_entity_poly.pdbx_seq_one_letter_code
_entity_poly.pdbx_strand_id
1 'polypeptide(L)' 'RHWEVCGDDVTNIVLTIVRGEESPECINHTVLVLIPKVTNPTLLSQFRPISLCNVLYKIASKVIANRLKQILPYIISR' A
#
# COMPACT_ATOMS: atom_id res chain seq x y z
N ARG A 1 -5.97 -18.26 -9.55
CA ARG A 1 -6.12 -19.74 -9.48
C ARG A 1 -6.08 -20.28 -8.04
N HIS A 2 -5.39 -19.66 -7.08
CA HIS A 2 -5.36 -20.12 -5.67
C HIS A 2 -6.19 -19.27 -4.70
N TRP A 3 -7.15 -18.48 -5.20
CA TRP A 3 -7.94 -17.58 -4.34
C TRP A 3 -8.85 -18.34 -3.37
N GLU A 4 -9.34 -19.51 -3.77
CA GLU A 4 -10.15 -20.37 -2.88
C GLU A 4 -9.38 -20.87 -1.66
N VAL A 5 -8.04 -20.86 -1.70
CA VAL A 5 -7.19 -21.30 -0.60
C VAL A 5 -6.83 -20.14 0.32
N CYS A 6 -6.49 -18.97 -0.23
CA CYS A 6 -5.93 -17.86 0.55
C CYS A 6 -6.90 -16.68 0.71
N GLY A 7 -8.05 -16.69 0.04
CA GLY A 7 -8.96 -15.54 -0.04
C GLY A 7 -9.52 -15.16 1.33
N ASP A 8 -9.96 -16.15 2.09
CA ASP A 8 -10.52 -15.92 3.43
C ASP A 8 -9.48 -15.33 4.39
N ASP A 9 -8.26 -15.88 4.41
CA ASP A 9 -7.17 -15.36 5.25
C ASP A 9 -6.78 -13.93 4.87
N VAL A 10 -6.63 -13.66 3.56
CA VAL A 10 -6.33 -12.32 3.04
C VAL A 10 -7.42 -11.33 3.45
N THR A 11 -8.68 -11.71 3.27
CA THR A 11 -9.82 -10.84 3.60
C THR A 11 -9.91 -10.60 5.10
N ASN A 12 -9.75 -11.64 5.93
CA ASN A 12 -9.80 -11.53 7.38
C ASN A 12 -8.72 -10.58 7.91
N ILE A 13 -7.46 -10.76 7.50
CA ILE A 13 -6.35 -9.89 7.92
C ILE A 13 -6.58 -8.43 7.49
N VAL A 14 -7.07 -8.21 6.27
CA VAL A 14 -7.36 -6.84 5.80
C VAL A 14 -8.50 -6.23 6.63
N LEU A 15 -9.53 -6.99 6.97
CA LEU A 15 -10.66 -6.51 7.74
C LEU A 15 -10.29 -6.18 9.19
N THR A 16 -9.50 -7.02 9.87
CA THR A 16 -9.05 -6.75 11.26
C THR A 16 -8.25 -5.45 11.32
N ILE A 17 -7.32 -5.25 10.38
CA ILE A 17 -6.53 -4.01 10.27
C ILE A 17 -7.42 -2.79 10.02
N VAL A 18 -8.34 -2.88 9.05
CA VAL A 18 -9.19 -1.75 8.65
C VAL A 18 -10.26 -1.41 9.69
N ARG A 19 -10.63 -2.36 10.56
CA ARG A 19 -11.48 -2.13 11.73
C ARG A 19 -10.71 -1.58 12.93
N GLY A 20 -9.37 -1.57 12.87
CA GLY A 20 -8.51 -1.13 13.97
C GLY A 20 -8.32 -2.18 15.07
N GLU A 21 -8.66 -3.44 14.79
CA GLU A 21 -8.50 -4.57 15.72
C GLU A 21 -7.03 -5.03 15.78
N GLU A 22 -6.29 -4.88 14.67
CA GLU A 22 -4.87 -5.24 14.56
C GLU A 22 -4.03 -4.12 13.92
N SER A 23 -2.74 -4.06 14.28
CA SER A 23 -1.79 -3.12 13.69
C SER A 23 -1.24 -3.65 12.35
N PRO A 24 -1.09 -2.80 11.32
CA PRO A 24 -0.44 -3.18 10.06
C PRO A 24 1.09 -3.27 10.16
N GLU A 25 1.70 -3.03 11.33
CA GLU A 25 3.16 -2.98 11.50
C GLU A 25 3.89 -4.20 10.94
N CYS A 26 3.35 -5.40 11.20
CA CYS A 26 3.96 -6.66 10.75
C CYS A 26 4.04 -6.80 9.22
N ILE A 27 3.21 -6.06 8.47
CA ILE A 27 3.16 -6.08 7.00
C ILE A 27 3.58 -4.75 6.36
N ASN A 28 3.93 -3.74 7.17
CA ASN A 28 4.38 -2.42 6.70
C ASN A 28 5.89 -2.36 6.40
N HIS A 29 6.55 -3.51 6.31
CA HIS A 29 7.92 -3.57 5.81
C HIS A 29 7.96 -3.29 4.30
N THR A 30 8.81 -2.36 3.90
CA THR A 30 8.94 -1.90 2.52
C THR A 30 10.37 -2.07 2.03
N VAL A 31 10.53 -2.67 0.86
CA VAL A 31 11.81 -2.68 0.16
C VAL A 31 11.87 -1.48 -0.78
N LEU A 32 12.88 -0.63 -0.61
CA LEU A 32 13.13 0.47 -1.53
C LEU A 32 13.96 -0.02 -2.73
N VAL A 33 13.42 0.16 -3.92
CA VAL A 33 14.11 -0.15 -5.18
C VAL A 33 14.35 1.14 -5.97
N LEU A 34 15.55 1.30 -6.48
CA LEU A 34 15.94 2.44 -7.31
C LEU A 34 15.85 2.07 -8.78
N ILE A 35 14.90 2.67 -9.51
CA ILE A 35 14.76 2.47 -10.95
C ILE A 35 15.49 3.60 -11.69
N PRO A 36 16.46 3.30 -12.57
CA PRO A 36 17.13 4.31 -13.39
C PRO A 36 16.13 5.08 -14.27
N LYS A 37 16.24 6.42 -14.33
CA LYS A 37 15.48 7.25 -15.28
C LYS A 37 16.24 7.52 -16.58
N VAL A 38 17.56 7.30 -16.59
CA VAL A 38 18.47 7.56 -17.70
C VAL A 38 19.46 6.41 -17.84
N THR A 39 20.09 6.28 -19.01
CA THR A 39 21.21 5.36 -19.25
C THR A 39 22.44 5.81 -18.46
N ASN A 40 23.14 4.87 -17.80
CA ASN A 40 24.35 5.12 -17.00
C ASN A 40 24.19 6.21 -15.92
N PRO A 41 23.31 6.01 -14.92
CA PRO A 41 23.09 6.99 -13.86
C PRO A 41 24.33 7.12 -12.96
N THR A 42 24.75 8.36 -12.70
CA THR A 42 25.87 8.73 -11.83
C THR A 42 25.42 9.50 -10.58
N LEU A 43 24.19 10.03 -10.57
CA LEU A 43 23.61 10.80 -9.47
C LEU A 43 22.36 10.10 -8.93
N LEU A 44 22.14 10.16 -7.60
CA LEU A 44 20.92 9.61 -6.97
C LEU A 44 19.63 10.25 -7.51
N SER A 45 19.68 11.53 -7.88
CA SER A 45 18.57 12.24 -8.50
C SER A 45 18.16 11.67 -9.86
N GLN A 46 18.98 10.83 -10.49
CA GLN A 46 18.68 10.13 -11.74
C GLN A 46 17.94 8.81 -11.53
N PHE A 47 17.69 8.41 -10.28
CA PHE A 47 16.83 7.28 -9.96
C PHE A 47 15.43 7.75 -9.56
N ARG A 48 14.44 6.89 -9.79
CA ARG A 48 13.11 6.98 -9.20
C ARG A 48 13.04 5.92 -8.10
N PRO A 49 12.90 6.30 -6.81
CA PRO A 49 12.63 5.33 -5.77
C PRO A 49 11.21 4.78 -5.93
N ILE A 50 11.07 3.46 -5.81
CA ILE A 50 9.78 2.78 -5.71
C ILE A 50 9.77 1.94 -4.43
N SER A 51 8.72 2.12 -3.64
CA SER A 51 8.43 1.30 -2.47
C SER A 51 7.72 0.02 -2.88
N LEU A 52 8.38 -1.13 -2.71
CA LEU A 52 7.76 -2.44 -2.81
C LEU A 52 7.23 -2.85 -1.44
N CYS A 53 5.96 -2.53 -1.20
CA CYS A 53 5.23 -2.91 0.02
C CYS A 53 4.52 -4.26 -0.11
N ASN A 54 4.17 -4.86 1.03
CA ASN A 54 3.34 -6.06 1.10
C ASN A 54 1.97 -5.85 0.41
N VAL A 55 1.48 -6.87 -0.30
CA VAL A 55 0.18 -6.82 -0.98
C VAL A 55 -0.97 -6.62 0.00
N LEU A 56 -0.95 -7.27 1.17
CA LEU A 56 -1.95 -7.07 2.23
C LEU A 56 -2.00 -5.62 2.68
N TYR A 57 -0.83 -5.00 2.86
CA TYR A 57 -0.72 -3.59 3.24
C TYR A 57 -1.33 -2.70 2.15
N LYS A 58 -1.01 -2.97 0.87
CA LYS A 58 -1.59 -2.22 -0.27
C LYS A 58 -3.11 -2.33 -0.33
N ILE A 59 -3.68 -3.50 -0.05
CA ILE A 59 -5.14 -3.70 -0.03
C ILE A 59 -5.75 -2.88 1.11
N ALA A 60 -5.23 -3.01 2.34
CA ALA A 60 -5.72 -2.27 3.50
C ALA A 60 -5.65 -0.74 3.28
N SER A 61 -4.50 -0.22 2.83
CA SER A 61 -4.34 1.21 2.51
C SER A 61 -5.31 1.66 1.41
N LYS A 62 -5.58 0.82 0.41
CA LYS A 62 -6.54 1.15 -0.66
C LYS A 62 -7.98 1.25 -0.14
N VAL A 63 -8.38 0.34 0.76
CA VAL A 63 -9.71 0.39 1.38
C VAL A 63 -9.87 1.70 2.17
N ILE A 64 -8.88 2.06 2.98
CA ILE A 64 -8.89 3.32 3.75
C ILE A 64 -8.94 4.53 2.81
N ALA A 65 -8.10 4.56 1.76
CA ALA A 65 -8.11 5.64 0.79
C ALA A 65 -9.47 5.78 0.07
N ASN A 66 -10.13 4.67 -0.25
CA ASN A 66 -11.47 4.70 -0.85
C ASN A 66 -12.53 5.24 0.12
N ARG A 67 -12.44 4.93 1.41
CA ARG A 67 -13.31 5.52 2.45
C ARG A 67 -13.08 7.02 2.56
N LEU A 68 -11.82 7.45 2.66
CA LEU A 68 -11.45 8.87 2.71
C LEU A 68 -11.91 9.64 1.48
N LYS A 69 -11.81 9.04 0.28
CA LYS A 69 -12.26 9.66 -0.97
C LYS A 69 -13.70 10.16 -0.92
N GLN A 70 -14.59 9.48 -0.18
CA GLN A 70 -15.98 9.92 -0.04
C GLN A 70 -16.11 11.16 0.86
N ILE A 71 -15.20 11.34 1.81
CA ILE A 71 -15.27 12.41 2.83
C ILE A 71 -14.52 13.65 2.37
N LEU A 72 -13.44 13.50 1.57
CA LEU A 72 -12.58 14.59 1.09
C LEU A 72 -13.34 15.80 0.51
N PRO A 73 -14.40 15.65 -0.32
CA PRO A 73 -15.13 16.78 -0.89
C PRO A 73 -15.81 17.68 0.15
N TYR A 74 -16.06 17.17 1.36
CA TYR A 74 -16.75 17.91 2.42
C TYR A 74 -15.79 18.62 3.38
N ILE A 75 -14.53 18.18 3.43
CA ILE A 75 -13.54 18.67 4.42
C ILE A 75 -12.42 19.51 3.79
N ILE A 76 -12.27 19.47 2.47
CA ILE A 76 -11.32 20.32 1.75
C ILE A 76 -12.09 21.51 1.17
N SER A 77 -11.72 22.72 1.61
CA SER A 77 -12.19 23.95 0.97
C SER A 77 -11.65 24.02 -0.47
N ARG A 78 -12.47 24.55 -1.38
CA ARG A 78 -11.99 24.99 -2.69
C ARG A 78 -10.88 26.02 -2.55
#